data_AF-A0A3A4WE96-F1
#
_entry.id   AF-A0A3A4WE96-F1
#
_cell.length_a   1.000
_cell.length_b   1.000
_cell.length_c   1.000
_cell.angle_alpha   90.00
_cell.angle_beta   90.00
_cell.angle_gamma   90.00
#
_symmetry.space_group_name_H-M   'P 1'
#
loop_
_entity.id
_entity.type
_entity.pdbx_description
1 polymer ?
#
loop_
_entity_poly.entity_id
_entity_poly.type
_entity_poly.pdbx_seq_one_letter_code
_entity_poly.pdbx_strand_id
1 'polypeptide(L)'
;MEPFCLTWTAYDGGFEYPDQFPVCKQSMLNFTNALDEYYRCEETTLKDIFDKLLISVPATYNCYVEFFKDKDNGDPTSKCPPVDIPRFSPSYETEGIEINLGVPSCIAKNEGYNFAPKRAYQLDDCREQVEVFIGQSILSHSLNAASAQDQYDTYLRNLKWILDQKADDAVNKFNCIAKGHRLCI
;
A
#
# COMPACT_ATOMS: atom_id res chain seq x y z
N MET A 1 -2.45 -17.98 2.83
CA MET A 1 -2.42 -19.41 2.52
C MET A 1 -3.83 -19.89 2.81
N GLU A 2 -4.49 -20.62 1.90
CA GLU A 2 -5.88 -21.04 2.14
C GLU A 2 -5.99 -21.93 3.40
N PRO A 3 -7.13 -21.93 4.10
CA PRO A 3 -7.38 -22.86 5.20
C PRO A 3 -7.08 -24.30 4.79
N PHE A 4 -6.30 -25.03 5.59
CA PHE A 4 -5.89 -26.41 5.28
C PHE A 4 -7.08 -27.32 4.95
N CYS A 5 -8.23 -27.10 5.59
CA CYS A 5 -9.43 -27.88 5.34
C CYS A 5 -10.13 -27.62 4.00
N LEU A 6 -9.69 -26.60 3.25
CA LEU A 6 -10.12 -26.31 1.88
C LEU A 6 -9.12 -26.83 0.83
N THR A 7 -8.08 -27.57 1.23
CA THR A 7 -7.13 -28.16 0.29
C THR A 7 -7.73 -29.41 -0.39
N TRP A 8 -7.18 -29.77 -1.56
CA TRP A 8 -7.67 -30.79 -2.50
C TRP A 8 -8.11 -32.13 -1.89
N THR A 9 -7.61 -32.54 -0.72
CA THR A 9 -7.99 -33.79 -0.06
C THR A 9 -9.42 -33.80 0.50
N ALA A 10 -10.07 -32.64 0.67
CA ALA A 10 -11.48 -32.55 1.10
C ALA A 10 -12.50 -32.43 -0.05
N TYR A 11 -12.02 -32.26 -1.28
CA TYR A 11 -12.83 -31.83 -2.43
C TYR A 11 -13.73 -32.92 -3.02
N ASP A 12 -13.33 -34.20 -2.95
CA ASP A 12 -14.03 -35.27 -3.66
C ASP A 12 -15.17 -35.95 -2.87
N GLY A 13 -15.27 -35.69 -1.56
CA GLY A 13 -16.18 -36.43 -0.66
C GLY A 13 -17.04 -35.62 0.30
N GLY A 14 -16.80 -34.31 0.43
CA GLY A 14 -17.38 -33.53 1.53
C GLY A 14 -16.76 -33.91 2.88
N PHE A 15 -17.46 -33.62 3.98
CA PHE A 15 -17.05 -34.05 5.32
C PHE A 15 -17.51 -35.50 5.57
N GLU A 16 -16.58 -36.44 5.48
CA GLU A 16 -16.81 -37.88 5.68
C GLU A 16 -17.00 -38.23 7.17
N TYR A 17 -16.26 -37.56 8.06
CA TYR A 17 -16.31 -37.81 9.50
C TYR A 17 -16.97 -36.64 10.26
N PRO A 18 -17.77 -36.92 11.32
CA PRO A 18 -18.52 -35.90 12.04
C PRO A 18 -17.68 -34.77 12.67
N ASP A 19 -16.40 -35.03 12.94
CA ASP A 19 -15.45 -34.08 13.54
C ASP A 19 -14.77 -33.17 12.50
N GLN A 20 -14.77 -33.53 11.22
CA GLN A 20 -14.12 -32.72 10.18
C GLN A 20 -14.84 -31.39 9.95
N PHE A 21 -16.17 -31.38 9.96
CA PHE A 21 -16.95 -30.14 9.82
C PHE A 21 -16.64 -29.11 10.92
N PRO A 22 -16.72 -29.44 12.23
CA PRO A 22 -16.40 -28.47 13.29
C PRO A 22 -14.93 -28.05 13.30
N VAL A 23 -13.99 -28.95 12.98
CA VAL A 23 -12.56 -28.60 12.86
C VAL A 23 -12.33 -27.64 11.69
N CYS A 24 -12.95 -27.89 10.54
CA CYS A 24 -12.84 -27.00 9.40
C CYS A 24 -13.50 -25.64 9.66
N LYS A 25 -14.68 -25.63 10.30
CA LYS A 25 -15.32 -24.37 10.73
C LYS A 25 -14.40 -23.55 11.64
N GLN A 26 -13.67 -24.18 12.55
CA GLN A 26 -12.70 -23.47 13.39
C GLN A 26 -11.49 -22.97 12.59
N SER A 27 -10.98 -23.76 11.65
CA SER A 27 -9.90 -23.33 10.75
C SER A 27 -10.32 -22.14 9.88
N MET A 28 -11.56 -22.11 9.42
CA MET A 28 -12.14 -20.98 8.68
C MET A 28 -12.17 -19.70 9.53
N LEU A 29 -12.64 -19.80 10.77
CA LEU A 29 -12.63 -18.67 11.71
C LEU A 29 -11.22 -18.13 11.95
N ASN A 30 -10.25 -19.03 12.16
CA ASN A 30 -8.85 -18.64 12.35
C ASN A 30 -8.29 -17.92 11.11
N PHE A 31 -8.64 -18.39 9.91
CA PHE A 31 -8.22 -17.76 8.66
C PHE A 31 -8.82 -16.36 8.50
N THR A 32 -10.13 -16.18 8.70
CA THR A 32 -10.76 -14.86 8.60
C THR A 32 -10.21 -13.88 9.63
N ASN A 33 -9.91 -14.35 10.84
CA ASN A 33 -9.26 -13.54 11.87
C ASN A 33 -7.84 -13.14 11.47
N ALA A 34 -7.06 -14.06 10.90
CA ALA A 34 -5.72 -13.77 10.42
C ALA A 34 -5.71 -12.73 9.27
N LEU A 35 -6.70 -12.74 8.38
CA LEU A 35 -6.86 -11.71 7.35
C LEU A 35 -7.15 -10.33 7.94
N ASP A 36 -8.01 -10.25 8.98
CA ASP A 36 -8.30 -8.99 9.69
C ASP A 36 -7.08 -8.48 10.47
N GLU A 37 -6.34 -9.36 11.14
CA GLU A 37 -5.08 -9.01 11.81
C GLU A 37 -4.04 -8.50 10.81
N TYR A 38 -3.89 -9.17 9.66
CA TYR A 38 -3.02 -8.73 8.57
C TYR A 38 -3.41 -7.32 8.09
N TYR A 39 -4.69 -7.07 7.80
CA TYR A 39 -5.18 -5.74 7.42
C TYR A 39 -4.74 -4.66 8.41
N ARG A 40 -4.93 -4.89 9.71
CA ARG A 40 -4.59 -3.92 10.76
C ARG A 40 -3.09 -3.69 10.90
N CYS A 41 -2.28 -4.74 10.74
CA CYS A 41 -0.83 -4.63 10.73
C CYS A 41 -0.33 -3.78 9.56
N GLU A 42 -0.88 -4.02 8.37
CA GLU A 42 -0.56 -3.26 7.16
C GLU A 42 -1.03 -1.80 7.27
N GLU A 43 -2.25 -1.57 7.79
CA GLU A 43 -2.78 -0.23 8.04
C GLU A 43 -1.87 0.58 8.97
N THR A 44 -1.44 -0.02 10.08
CA THR A 44 -0.53 0.63 11.04
C THR A 44 0.81 0.97 10.39
N THR A 45 1.39 0.01 9.67
CA THR A 45 2.69 0.19 9.01
C THR A 45 2.62 1.28 7.94
N LEU A 46 1.55 1.28 7.15
CA LEU A 46 1.35 2.27 6.10
C LEU A 46 1.14 3.66 6.69
N LYS A 47 0.36 3.78 7.77
CA LYS A 47 0.15 5.03 8.48
C LYS A 47 1.48 5.63 8.96
N ASP A 48 2.32 4.82 9.59
CA ASP A 48 3.66 5.25 10.04
C ASP A 48 4.54 5.74 8.88
N ILE A 49 4.43 5.12 7.70
CA ILE A 49 5.14 5.55 6.49
C ILE A 49 4.63 6.91 6.03
N PHE A 50 3.31 7.08 5.88
CA PHE A 50 2.73 8.34 5.43
C PHE A 50 2.99 9.49 6.41
N ASP A 51 2.87 9.24 7.72
CA ASP A 51 3.16 10.24 8.76
C ASP A 51 4.63 10.72 8.66
N LYS A 52 5.58 9.82 8.39
CA LYS A 52 6.99 10.19 8.14
C LYS A 52 7.14 11.01 6.86
N LEU A 53 6.49 10.59 5.77
CA LEU A 53 6.58 11.28 4.47
C LEU A 53 5.97 12.68 4.52
N LEU A 54 4.86 12.86 5.22
CA LEU A 54 4.19 14.16 5.43
C LEU A 54 5.09 15.17 6.16
N ILE A 55 6.06 14.68 6.95
CA ILE A 55 7.07 15.53 7.60
C ILE A 55 8.28 15.72 6.70
N SER A 56 8.81 14.65 6.09
CA SER A 56 10.08 14.69 5.36
C SER A 56 9.99 15.41 4.02
N VAL A 57 8.87 15.29 3.30
CA VAL A 57 8.68 15.91 1.98
C VAL A 57 8.72 17.44 2.08
N PRO A 58 7.92 18.11 2.93
CA PRO A 58 7.99 19.57 3.09
C PRO A 58 9.33 20.04 3.66
N ALA A 59 9.90 19.28 4.61
CA ALA A 59 11.18 19.63 5.21
C ALA A 59 12.31 19.66 4.16
N THR A 60 12.34 18.67 3.26
CA THR A 60 13.35 18.60 2.19
C THR A 60 13.13 19.68 1.15
N TYR A 61 11.87 19.96 0.76
CA TYR A 61 11.54 21.09 -0.12
C TYR A 61 12.02 22.42 0.46
N ASN A 62 11.71 22.71 1.73
CA ASN A 62 12.14 23.94 2.39
C ASN A 62 13.66 24.05 2.46
N CYS A 63 14.37 22.94 2.67
CA CYS A 63 15.83 22.90 2.63
C CYS A 63 16.37 23.28 1.23
N TYR A 64 15.73 22.82 0.15
CA TYR A 64 16.08 23.25 -1.20
C TYR A 64 15.83 24.75 -1.40
N VAL A 65 14.70 25.28 -0.92
CA VAL A 65 14.40 26.72 -0.96
C VAL A 65 15.51 27.53 -0.29
N GLU A 66 15.94 27.15 0.92
CA GLU A 66 17.05 27.82 1.61
C GLU A 66 18.38 27.70 0.84
N PHE A 67 18.67 26.54 0.25
CA PHE A 67 19.88 26.35 -0.57
C PHE A 67 19.93 27.34 -1.74
N PHE A 68 18.80 27.55 -2.43
CA PHE A 68 18.72 28.39 -3.62
C PHE A 68 18.57 29.90 -3.31
N LYS A 69 18.46 30.31 -2.04
CA LYS A 69 18.56 31.74 -1.67
C LYS A 69 19.94 32.32 -1.92
N ASP A 70 20.97 31.50 -1.69
CA ASP A 70 22.38 31.92 -1.80
C ASP A 70 23.02 31.49 -3.13
N LYS A 71 22.33 30.67 -3.93
CA LYS A 71 22.84 30.08 -5.17
C LYS A 71 21.72 29.92 -6.19
N ASP A 72 21.89 30.37 -7.42
CA ASP A 72 20.89 30.15 -8.48
C ASP A 72 20.93 28.73 -9.07
N ASN A 73 22.07 28.03 -8.90
CA ASN A 73 22.35 26.73 -9.48
C ASN A 73 23.21 25.85 -8.55
N GLY A 74 23.03 24.53 -8.66
CA GLY A 74 23.82 23.55 -7.93
C GLY A 74 23.02 22.32 -7.54
N ASP A 75 23.70 21.37 -6.89
CA ASP A 75 23.06 20.16 -6.38
C ASP A 75 22.75 20.29 -4.88
N PRO A 76 21.49 20.48 -4.49
CA PRO A 76 21.12 20.62 -3.09
C PRO A 76 21.25 19.30 -2.31
N THR A 77 21.33 18.14 -2.98
CA THR A 77 21.30 16.81 -2.34
C THR A 77 22.46 16.54 -1.38
N SER A 78 23.58 17.25 -1.56
CA SER A 78 24.73 17.19 -0.66
C SER A 78 24.47 17.81 0.73
N LYS A 79 23.52 18.74 0.82
CA LYS A 79 23.10 19.39 2.08
C LYS A 79 21.72 18.90 2.55
N CYS A 80 20.84 18.66 1.59
CA CYS A 80 19.44 18.32 1.80
C CYS A 80 19.21 16.96 1.12
N PRO A 81 19.43 15.84 1.82
CA PRO A 81 19.28 14.52 1.21
C PRO A 81 17.84 14.32 0.72
N PRO A 82 17.63 13.69 -0.46
CA PRO A 82 16.30 13.38 -0.97
C PRO A 82 15.59 12.38 -0.06
N VAL A 83 14.27 12.31 -0.17
CA VAL A 83 13.42 11.40 0.60
C VAL A 83 13.56 9.99 0.06
N ASP A 84 14.03 9.06 0.90
CA ASP A 84 14.01 7.63 0.61
C ASP A 84 12.55 7.15 0.58
N ILE A 85 12.12 6.62 -0.56
CA ILE A 85 10.80 6.01 -0.70
C ILE A 85 10.90 4.55 -0.26
N PRO A 86 10.26 4.16 0.86
CA PRO A 86 10.28 2.76 1.26
C PRO A 86 9.60 1.93 0.18
N ARG A 87 10.28 0.85 -0.25
CA ARG A 87 9.63 -0.18 -1.05
C ARG A 87 8.63 -0.88 -0.16
N PHE A 88 7.37 -0.53 -0.37
CA PHE A 88 6.29 -1.26 0.22
C PHE A 88 5.69 -2.16 -0.85
N SER A 89 5.96 -3.45 -0.72
CA SER A 89 5.26 -4.49 -1.46
C SER A 89 4.58 -5.33 -0.39
N PRO A 90 3.24 -5.31 -0.30
CA PRO A 90 2.57 -6.18 0.65
C PRO A 90 2.91 -7.63 0.27
N SER A 91 2.98 -8.50 1.27
CA SER A 91 3.55 -9.85 1.18
C SER A 91 3.06 -10.69 -0.03
N TYR A 92 3.78 -11.79 -0.30
CA TYR A 92 3.63 -12.74 -1.43
C TYR A 92 2.19 -13.17 -1.80
N GLU A 93 1.18 -12.88 -0.97
CA GLU A 93 -0.23 -13.23 -1.20
C GLU A 93 -1.09 -12.09 -1.77
N THR A 94 -0.55 -10.88 -1.86
CA THR A 94 -1.15 -9.68 -2.46
C THR A 94 -0.36 -9.21 -3.68
N GLU A 95 0.21 -10.16 -4.43
CA GLU A 95 0.88 -9.90 -5.71
C GLU A 95 0.01 -8.98 -6.59
N GLY A 96 0.58 -7.83 -6.97
CA GLY A 96 -0.06 -6.87 -7.89
C GLY A 96 -0.45 -5.51 -7.29
N ILE A 97 -0.36 -5.29 -5.97
CA ILE A 97 -0.48 -3.93 -5.42
C ILE A 97 0.91 -3.29 -5.35
N GLU A 98 1.35 -2.67 -6.46
CA GLU A 98 2.51 -1.78 -6.42
C GLU A 98 2.08 -0.44 -5.81
N ILE A 99 2.71 -0.04 -4.71
CA ILE A 99 2.36 1.21 -4.03
C ILE A 99 3.10 2.37 -4.68
N ASN A 100 2.36 3.24 -5.35
CA ASN A 100 2.81 4.60 -5.58
C ASN A 100 2.49 5.44 -4.33
N LEU A 101 3.50 5.70 -3.50
CA LEU A 101 3.35 6.54 -2.30
C LEU A 101 3.11 8.03 -2.62
N GLY A 102 3.09 8.41 -3.91
CA GLY A 102 2.79 9.77 -4.35
C GLY A 102 3.88 10.79 -4.04
N VAL A 103 5.05 10.34 -3.57
CA VAL A 103 6.15 11.22 -3.19
C VAL A 103 6.60 12.05 -4.41
N PRO A 104 6.66 13.39 -4.31
CA PRO A 104 7.08 14.25 -5.40
C PRO A 104 8.41 13.83 -6.03
N SER A 105 8.41 13.66 -7.35
CA SER A 105 9.59 13.22 -8.11
C SER A 105 10.82 14.09 -7.84
N CYS A 106 10.63 15.41 -7.74
CA CYS A 106 11.72 16.37 -7.48
C CYS A 106 12.40 16.22 -6.11
N ILE A 107 11.86 15.39 -5.22
CA ILE A 107 12.39 15.16 -3.86
C ILE A 107 12.56 13.67 -3.58
N ALA A 108 11.99 12.82 -4.42
CA ALA A 108 12.14 11.39 -4.39
C ALA A 108 13.57 10.95 -4.71
N LYS A 109 14.03 9.95 -3.96
CA LYS A 109 15.17 9.13 -4.33
C LYS A 109 14.67 7.80 -4.89
N ASN A 110 14.92 7.56 -6.17
CA ASN A 110 14.68 6.26 -6.80
C ASN A 110 16.02 5.54 -6.99
N GLU A 111 16.01 4.21 -7.08
CA GLU A 111 17.22 3.40 -7.20
C GLU A 111 18.17 3.93 -8.30
N GLY A 112 19.31 4.48 -7.87
CA GLY A 112 20.35 4.99 -8.76
C GLY A 112 20.14 6.40 -9.32
N TYR A 113 19.01 7.08 -9.04
CA TYR A 113 18.72 8.42 -9.59
C TYR A 113 18.08 9.38 -8.58
N ASN A 114 18.66 10.57 -8.47
CA ASN A 114 18.13 11.70 -7.70
C ASN A 114 17.57 12.76 -8.66
N PHE A 115 16.27 13.02 -8.59
CA PHE A 115 15.57 14.00 -9.44
C PHE A 115 15.54 15.43 -8.83
N ALA A 116 16.44 15.71 -7.88
CA ALA A 116 16.48 16.99 -7.19
C ALA A 116 16.66 18.19 -8.14
N PRO A 117 15.96 19.31 -7.89
CA PRO A 117 16.08 20.53 -8.70
C PRO A 117 17.53 21.02 -8.68
N LYS A 118 18.07 21.35 -9.86
CA LYS A 118 19.45 21.84 -10.04
C LYS A 118 19.51 23.36 -10.24
N ARG A 119 18.36 23.99 -10.42
CA ARG A 119 18.21 25.43 -10.67
C ARG A 119 17.01 25.98 -9.89
N ALA A 120 17.10 27.23 -9.45
CA ALA A 120 16.07 27.85 -8.61
C ALA A 120 14.66 27.84 -9.25
N TYR A 121 14.53 28.09 -10.56
CA TYR A 121 13.22 28.08 -11.23
C TYR A 121 12.53 26.71 -11.25
N GLN A 122 13.28 25.61 -11.07
CA GLN A 122 12.70 24.26 -10.98
C GLN A 122 12.01 24.01 -9.64
N LEU A 123 12.17 24.92 -8.66
CA LEU A 123 11.45 24.86 -7.40
C LEU A 123 9.96 25.15 -7.56
N ASP A 124 9.54 25.92 -8.56
CA ASP A 124 8.11 26.21 -8.77
C ASP A 124 7.34 24.94 -9.15
N ASP A 125 7.87 24.14 -10.08
CA ASP A 125 7.30 22.83 -10.45
C ASP A 125 7.31 21.86 -9.26
N CYS A 126 8.34 21.96 -8.41
CA CYS A 126 8.46 21.13 -7.22
C CYS A 126 7.49 21.54 -6.11
N ARG A 127 7.27 22.85 -5.93
CA ARG A 127 6.30 23.41 -4.99
C ARG A 127 4.91 22.86 -5.29
N GLU A 128 4.49 22.89 -6.54
CA GLU A 128 3.16 22.42 -6.93
C GLU A 128 2.98 20.92 -6.60
N GLN A 129 3.97 20.09 -6.89
CA GLN A 129 3.93 18.66 -6.54
C GLN A 129 3.87 18.46 -5.01
N VAL A 130 4.62 19.24 -4.23
CA VAL A 130 4.61 19.17 -2.76
C VAL A 130 3.27 19.62 -2.20
N GLU A 131 2.70 20.71 -2.71
CA GLU A 131 1.40 21.24 -2.28
C GLU A 131 0.27 20.27 -2.60
N VAL A 132 0.30 19.57 -3.75
CA VAL A 132 -0.64 18.48 -4.03
C VAL A 132 -0.44 17.32 -3.05
N PHE A 133 0.80 16.90 -2.81
CA PHE A 133 1.11 15.80 -1.91
C PHE A 133 0.57 16.04 -0.49
N ILE A 134 0.75 17.23 0.07
CA ILE A 134 0.24 17.59 1.40
C ILE A 134 -1.23 18.01 1.44
N GLY A 135 -1.95 17.94 0.31
CA GLY A 135 -3.37 18.28 0.24
C GLY A 135 -3.69 19.78 0.34
N GLN A 136 -2.72 20.65 0.03
CA GLN A 136 -2.90 22.11 0.06
C GLN A 136 -3.24 22.70 -1.31
N SER A 137 -3.04 21.96 -2.40
CA SER A 137 -3.33 22.45 -3.75
C SER A 137 -4.74 22.08 -4.24
N ILE A 138 -5.43 23.08 -4.80
CA ILE A 138 -6.70 22.95 -5.54
C ILE A 138 -6.47 22.47 -6.99
N LEU A 139 -5.21 22.45 -7.45
CA LEU A 139 -4.79 22.06 -8.80
C LEU A 139 -4.51 20.56 -8.95
N SER A 140 -4.89 19.73 -7.97
CA SER A 140 -4.72 18.27 -8.04
C SER A 140 -5.25 17.66 -9.36
N HIS A 141 -6.29 18.27 -9.93
CA HIS A 141 -6.89 17.86 -11.20
C HIS A 141 -6.04 18.16 -12.45
N SER A 142 -5.17 19.18 -12.45
CA SER A 142 -4.34 19.50 -13.63
C SER A 142 -3.11 18.60 -13.74
N LEU A 143 -2.65 18.06 -12.62
CA LEU A 143 -1.44 17.23 -12.54
C LEU A 143 -1.70 15.72 -12.55
N ASN A 144 -2.96 15.28 -12.59
CA ASN A 144 -3.32 13.87 -12.33
C ASN A 144 -2.64 13.31 -11.06
N ALA A 145 -2.45 14.17 -10.06
CA ALA A 145 -1.71 13.85 -8.85
C ALA A 145 -2.68 13.82 -7.66
N ALA A 146 -2.60 12.76 -6.86
CA ALA A 146 -3.41 12.60 -5.65
C ALA A 146 -2.61 13.00 -4.41
N SER A 147 -3.31 13.45 -3.37
CA SER A 147 -2.67 13.76 -2.10
C SER A 147 -2.14 12.49 -1.43
N ALA A 148 -1.22 12.65 -0.47
CA ALA A 148 -0.73 11.57 0.36
C ALA A 148 -1.89 10.82 1.06
N GLN A 149 -2.89 11.56 1.55
CA GLN A 149 -4.08 10.99 2.17
C GLN A 149 -4.91 10.18 1.18
N ASP A 150 -5.14 10.69 -0.04
CA ASP A 150 -5.89 9.96 -1.06
C ASP A 150 -5.17 8.66 -1.45
N GLN A 151 -3.84 8.68 -1.55
CA GLN A 151 -3.03 7.48 -1.82
C GLN A 151 -3.14 6.46 -0.69
N TYR A 152 -3.04 6.91 0.57
CA TYR A 152 -3.26 6.08 1.76
C TYR A 152 -4.64 5.42 1.75
N ASP A 153 -5.70 6.21 1.56
CA ASP A 153 -7.09 5.73 1.55
C ASP A 153 -7.36 4.77 0.39
N THR A 154 -6.81 5.06 -0.80
CA THR A 154 -6.91 4.18 -1.97
C THR A 154 -6.26 2.83 -1.71
N TYR A 155 -5.07 2.84 -1.09
CA TYR A 155 -4.38 1.61 -0.76
C TYR A 155 -5.18 0.76 0.23
N LEU A 156 -5.63 1.34 1.35
CA LEU A 156 -6.37 0.58 2.36
C LEU A 156 -7.66 0.00 1.80
N ARG A 157 -8.35 0.76 0.94
CA ARG A 157 -9.54 0.28 0.24
C ARG A 157 -9.23 -0.92 -0.65
N ASN A 158 -8.16 -0.85 -1.44
CA ASN A 158 -7.76 -1.94 -2.33
C ASN A 158 -7.32 -3.18 -1.53
N LEU A 159 -6.52 -2.99 -0.48
CA LEU A 159 -6.10 -4.07 0.41
C LEU A 159 -7.32 -4.75 1.04
N LYS A 160 -8.24 -3.96 1.61
CA LYS A 160 -9.46 -4.48 2.22
C LYS A 160 -10.29 -5.28 1.23
N TRP A 161 -10.48 -4.74 0.02
CA TRP A 161 -11.21 -5.42 -1.04
C TRP A 161 -10.59 -6.78 -1.40
N ILE A 162 -9.26 -6.85 -1.56
CA ILE A 162 -8.58 -8.13 -1.86
C ILE A 162 -8.74 -9.15 -0.72
N LEU A 163 -8.58 -8.70 0.52
CA LEU A 163 -8.72 -9.59 1.69
C LEU A 163 -10.16 -10.09 1.83
N ASP A 164 -11.14 -9.23 1.57
CA ASP A 164 -12.56 -9.61 1.58
C ASP A 164 -12.88 -10.62 0.46
N GLN A 165 -12.36 -10.43 -0.76
CA GLN A 165 -12.51 -11.41 -1.84
C GLN A 165 -11.93 -12.78 -1.44
N LYS A 166 -10.75 -12.82 -0.82
CA LYS A 166 -10.14 -14.07 -0.34
C LYS A 166 -10.97 -14.75 0.76
N ALA A 167 -11.55 -13.95 1.68
CA ALA A 167 -12.43 -14.47 2.72
C ALA A 167 -13.70 -15.06 2.11
N ASP A 168 -14.34 -14.35 1.17
CA ASP A 168 -15.55 -14.78 0.49
C ASP A 168 -15.32 -16.05 -0.33
N ASP A 169 -14.22 -16.15 -1.07
CA ASP A 169 -13.85 -17.36 -1.82
C ASP A 169 -13.71 -18.57 -0.89
N ALA A 170 -13.02 -18.39 0.24
CA ALA A 170 -12.85 -19.46 1.22
C ALA A 170 -14.20 -19.87 1.85
N VAL A 171 -15.08 -18.91 2.17
CA VAL A 171 -16.43 -19.17 2.70
C VAL A 171 -17.31 -19.89 1.68
N ASN A 172 -17.26 -19.48 0.42
CA ASN A 172 -18.00 -20.12 -0.67
C ASN A 172 -17.55 -21.57 -0.87
N LYS A 173 -16.24 -21.82 -0.89
CA LYS A 173 -15.67 -23.18 -0.94
C LYS A 173 -16.12 -24.01 0.26
N PHE A 174 -16.00 -23.49 1.48
CA PHE A 174 -16.46 -24.17 2.70
C PHE A 174 -17.94 -24.57 2.63
N ASN A 175 -18.81 -23.63 2.26
CA ASN A 175 -20.25 -23.87 2.18
C ASN A 175 -20.61 -24.86 1.07
N CYS A 176 -19.88 -24.87 -0.04
CA CYS A 176 -20.08 -25.81 -1.13
C CYS A 176 -19.69 -27.24 -0.72
N ILE A 177 -18.53 -27.41 -0.06
CA ILE A 177 -18.07 -28.68 0.51
C ILE A 177 -19.07 -29.19 1.58
N ALA A 178 -19.54 -28.31 2.46
CA ALA A 178 -20.52 -28.63 3.49
C ALA A 178 -21.84 -29.16 2.94
N LYS A 179 -22.22 -28.75 1.73
CA LYS A 179 -23.44 -29.22 1.04
C LYS A 179 -23.22 -30.49 0.22
N GLY A 180 -21.99 -31.02 0.14
CA GLY A 180 -21.67 -32.24 -0.60
C GLY A 180 -21.67 -32.08 -2.12
N HIS A 181 -21.49 -30.86 -2.64
CA HIS A 181 -21.41 -30.62 -4.08
C HIS A 181 -20.02 -31.05 -4.61
N ARG A 182 -19.99 -31.85 -5.69
CA ARG A 182 -18.74 -32.40 -6.28
C ARG A 182 -17.91 -31.40 -7.12
N LEU A 183 -18.45 -30.21 -7.39
CA LEU A 183 -17.81 -29.20 -8.25
C LEU A 183 -17.85 -27.86 -7.52
N CYS A 184 -16.93 -27.69 -6.58
CA CYS A 184 -16.77 -26.46 -5.79
C CYS A 184 -15.57 -25.65 -6.29
N ILE A 185 -15.62 -25.18 -7.54
CA ILE A 185 -14.54 -24.35 -8.12
C ILE A 185 -14.62 -22.94 -7.53
#